data_AF-A0AA41EPZ0-F1
#
_entry.id   AF-A0AA41EPZ0-F1
#
_cell.length_a   1.000
_cell.length_b   1.000
_cell.length_c   1.000
_cell.angle_alpha   90.00
_cell.angle_beta   90.00
_cell.angle_gamma   90.00
#
_symmetry.space_group_name_H-M   'P 1'
#
loop_
_entity.id
_entity.type
_entity.pdbx_description
1 polymer ?
#
loop_
_entity_poly.entity_id
_entity_poly.type
_entity_poly.pdbx_seq_one_letter_code
_entity_poly.pdbx_strand_id
1 'polypeptide(L)'
;MINSSLPAATLEKMAFLRENTISTTEQLLECEYYLQNHGMMTALSVQKAVNPIVESMNATSISLDYRLWITKGLDPWVTKRNDILDEIQQYLGIGMYSVQDDNQILERARLKGIAIESSSLRWLANHQHDDWLVELFLRKKNADLFLKRFKDELPVPNEKGISLLSGKWNGYSSFSGRIVSNHMPMAALPRAMRDYYVAPDIDGEKAVYVSFDESQIELRLLAGYSSCSRLLTQLIEGEDIHRFFASKLFGVPEEAVDERMRRLSKKLVYGTLYGAGPNRLHEISRKSGLDVVTPPNELLKKLYPEMLVALSCFRRAKVVWYGLRPTKIPTKIGDIWMSSARKQNMSLQSAAALLLKQCLVRLPSNLRVVNIIHDELIVWCKCTNVPLVTRQVRTAYSQAATDLRYRLPQTNLVKVQILGGKVNEQ
;
A
#
# COMPACT_ATOMS: atom_id res chain seq x y z
N MET A 1 32.12 17.77 -10.65
CA MET A 1 32.24 16.39 -10.12
C MET A 1 31.42 16.31 -8.85
N ILE A 2 30.18 15.81 -8.91
CA ILE A 2 29.40 15.48 -7.70
C ILE A 2 29.59 13.98 -7.49
N ASN A 3 30.28 13.65 -6.40
CA ASN A 3 30.29 12.35 -5.76
C ASN A 3 28.82 11.95 -5.50
N SER A 4 28.17 11.25 -6.45
CA SER A 4 26.72 11.01 -6.44
C SER A 4 26.38 9.53 -6.56
N SER A 5 27.22 8.70 -5.95
CA SER A 5 26.87 7.30 -5.77
C SER A 5 25.74 7.20 -4.75
N LEU A 6 24.83 6.24 -4.97
CA LEU A 6 23.74 5.99 -4.03
C LEU A 6 24.31 5.44 -2.71
N PRO A 7 23.64 5.64 -1.56
CA PRO A 7 24.08 5.05 -0.30
C PRO A 7 24.25 3.54 -0.40
N ALA A 8 25.22 2.96 0.32
CA ALA A 8 25.49 1.52 0.32
C ALA A 8 24.23 0.68 0.52
N ALA A 9 23.41 1.02 1.52
CA ALA A 9 22.14 0.34 1.79
C ALA A 9 21.17 0.36 0.59
N THR A 10 21.15 1.42 -0.21
CA THR A 10 20.33 1.48 -1.43
C THR A 10 20.86 0.52 -2.50
N LEU A 11 22.17 0.55 -2.76
CA LEU A 11 22.80 -0.32 -3.75
C LEU A 11 22.70 -1.79 -3.36
N GLU A 12 22.88 -2.13 -2.09
CA GLU A 12 22.67 -3.49 -1.55
C GLU A 12 21.26 -3.99 -1.83
N LYS A 13 20.22 -3.18 -1.55
CA LYS A 13 18.83 -3.56 -1.85
C LYS A 13 18.58 -3.70 -3.35
N MET A 14 19.10 -2.79 -4.17
CA MET A 14 18.99 -2.87 -5.63
C MET A 14 19.67 -4.12 -6.20
N ALA A 15 20.79 -4.52 -5.61
CA ALA A 15 21.58 -5.69 -6.00
C ALA A 15 21.15 -6.98 -5.31
N PHE A 16 20.11 -6.93 -4.47
CA PHE A 16 19.60 -8.08 -3.71
C PHE A 16 20.65 -8.71 -2.79
N LEU A 17 21.52 -7.87 -2.22
CA LEU A 17 22.55 -8.23 -1.25
C LEU A 17 22.03 -8.13 0.19
N ARG A 18 22.78 -8.71 1.14
CA ARG A 18 22.52 -8.54 2.57
C ARG A 18 22.88 -7.13 2.99
N GLU A 19 22.27 -6.67 4.08
CA GLU A 19 22.65 -5.40 4.68
C GLU A 19 24.10 -5.45 5.17
N ASN A 20 24.84 -4.37 4.97
CA ASN A 20 26.26 -4.22 5.34
C ASN A 20 27.22 -5.14 4.56
N THR A 21 26.85 -5.55 3.34
CA THR A 21 27.77 -6.22 2.41
C THR A 21 28.80 -5.25 1.84
N ILE A 22 28.41 -4.00 1.58
CA ILE A 22 29.25 -2.93 1.04
C ILE A 22 29.78 -2.10 2.21
N SER A 23 31.09 -2.15 2.44
CA SER A 23 31.77 -1.42 3.52
C SER A 23 32.85 -0.46 3.02
N THR A 24 33.25 -0.54 1.75
CA THR A 24 34.26 0.34 1.15
C THR A 24 33.72 1.11 -0.06
N THR A 25 34.37 2.24 -0.39
CA THR A 25 34.05 3.03 -1.59
C THR A 25 34.27 2.24 -2.88
N GLU A 26 35.28 1.38 -2.92
CA GLU A 26 35.56 0.50 -4.06
C GLU A 26 34.41 -0.48 -4.30
N GLN A 27 33.96 -1.20 -3.26
CA GLN A 27 32.79 -2.09 -3.34
C GLN A 27 31.51 -1.37 -3.77
N LEU A 28 31.38 -0.09 -3.38
CA LEU A 28 30.24 0.74 -3.76
C LEU A 28 30.24 1.00 -5.28
N LEU A 29 31.40 1.36 -5.85
CA LEU A 29 31.57 1.55 -7.29
C LEU A 29 31.39 0.24 -8.07
N GLU A 30 31.95 -0.87 -7.56
CA GLU A 30 31.76 -2.20 -8.15
C GLU A 30 30.30 -2.63 -8.16
N CYS A 31 29.55 -2.39 -7.09
CA CYS A 31 28.14 -2.71 -7.02
C CYS A 31 27.31 -1.88 -8.00
N GLU A 32 27.61 -0.59 -8.13
CA GLU A 32 26.94 0.25 -9.12
C GLU A 32 27.24 -0.24 -10.55
N TYR A 33 28.50 -0.54 -10.85
CA TYR A 33 28.91 -1.11 -12.14
C TYR A 33 28.23 -2.47 -12.41
N TYR A 34 28.14 -3.33 -11.39
CA TYR A 34 27.41 -4.60 -11.47
C TYR A 34 25.96 -4.36 -11.88
N LEU A 35 25.24 -3.49 -11.17
CA LEU A 35 23.84 -3.17 -11.45
C LEU A 35 23.65 -2.61 -12.87
N GLN A 36 24.52 -1.72 -13.31
CA GLN A 36 24.48 -1.17 -14.67
C GLN A 36 24.58 -2.28 -15.73
N ASN A 37 25.57 -3.18 -15.59
CA ASN A 37 25.80 -4.28 -16.54
C ASN A 37 24.73 -5.39 -16.48
N HIS A 38 23.96 -5.45 -15.39
CA HIS A 38 22.89 -6.43 -15.16
C HIS A 38 21.48 -5.91 -15.47
N GLY A 39 21.37 -4.76 -16.14
CA GLY A 39 20.09 -4.25 -16.66
C GLY A 39 19.33 -3.32 -15.71
N MET A 40 19.99 -2.82 -14.66
CA MET A 40 19.42 -1.89 -13.69
C MET A 40 19.76 -0.42 -13.97
N MET A 41 20.37 -0.10 -15.12
CA MET A 41 20.75 1.26 -15.56
C MET A 41 19.63 2.29 -15.34
N THR A 42 18.42 2.04 -15.85
CA THR A 42 17.28 2.97 -15.71
C THR A 42 16.83 3.11 -14.25
N ALA A 43 16.84 2.02 -13.49
CA ALA A 43 16.45 2.07 -12.08
C ALA A 43 17.46 2.90 -11.27
N LEU A 44 18.76 2.76 -11.56
CA LEU A 44 19.83 3.55 -10.94
C LEU A 44 19.71 5.03 -11.27
N SER A 45 19.55 5.38 -12.56
CA SER A 45 19.47 6.78 -12.97
C SER A 45 18.26 7.49 -12.37
N VAL A 46 17.09 6.83 -12.40
CA VAL A 46 15.86 7.34 -11.79
C VAL A 46 16.02 7.45 -10.27
N GLN A 47 16.68 6.48 -9.61
CA GLN A 47 16.88 6.56 -8.17
C GLN A 47 17.80 7.72 -7.76
N LYS A 48 18.88 7.97 -8.50
CA LYS A 48 19.74 9.13 -8.27
C LYS A 48 18.98 10.44 -8.44
N ALA A 49 18.14 10.54 -9.47
CA ALA A 49 17.36 11.73 -9.75
C ALA A 49 16.24 11.98 -8.72
N VAL A 50 15.64 10.93 -8.15
CA VAL A 50 14.55 11.06 -7.18
C VAL A 50 15.05 11.31 -5.75
N ASN A 51 16.29 10.95 -5.42
CA ASN A 51 16.84 11.08 -4.06
C ASN A 51 16.67 12.48 -3.46
N PRO A 52 17.02 13.59 -4.15
CA PRO A 52 16.82 14.94 -3.60
C PRO A 52 15.35 15.26 -3.29
N ILE A 53 14.41 14.70 -4.06
CA ILE A 53 12.97 14.85 -3.82
C ILE A 53 12.55 14.08 -2.56
N VAL A 54 13.02 12.84 -2.42
CA VAL A 54 12.74 12.03 -1.23
C VAL A 54 13.38 12.64 0.03
N GLU A 55 14.58 13.21 -0.10
CA GLU A 55 15.24 13.92 0.99
C GLU A 55 14.49 15.19 1.39
N SER A 56 13.98 15.97 0.43
CA SER A 56 13.19 17.17 0.73
C SER A 56 11.87 16.85 1.43
N MET A 57 11.26 15.68 1.15
CA MET A 57 10.07 15.21 1.87
C MET A 57 10.32 15.04 3.38
N ASN A 58 11.56 14.78 3.82
CA ASN A 58 11.89 14.69 5.25
C ASN A 58 11.79 16.03 5.99
N ALA A 59 11.78 17.15 5.27
CA ALA A 59 11.53 18.49 5.82
C ALA A 59 10.04 18.86 5.81
N THR A 60 9.15 17.95 5.41
CA THR A 60 7.71 18.19 5.31
C THR A 60 6.92 17.37 6.33
N SER A 61 5.68 17.78 6.58
CA SER A 61 4.77 17.07 7.49
C SER A 61 3.32 17.26 7.03
N ILE A 62 2.47 16.29 7.39
CA ILE A 62 1.02 16.46 7.31
C ILE A 62 0.54 17.02 8.65
N SER A 63 -0.14 18.15 8.60
CA SER A 63 -0.77 18.75 9.78
C SER A 63 -2.14 18.11 10.02
N LEU A 64 -2.36 17.62 11.24
CA LEU A 64 -3.57 16.95 11.69
C LEU A 64 -4.25 17.81 12.78
N ASP A 65 -5.54 18.05 12.67
CA ASP A 65 -6.34 18.53 13.81
C ASP A 65 -6.43 17.41 14.86
N TYR A 66 -5.58 17.53 15.88
CA TYR A 66 -5.43 16.48 16.88
C TYR A 66 -6.72 16.30 17.67
N ARG A 67 -7.35 17.40 18.09
CA ARG A 67 -8.55 17.35 18.93
C ARG A 67 -9.70 16.67 18.18
N LEU A 68 -10.00 17.10 16.96
CA LEU A 68 -11.09 16.52 16.18
C LEU A 68 -10.81 15.06 15.80
N TRP A 69 -9.56 14.71 15.50
CA TRP A 69 -9.19 13.32 15.27
C TRP A 69 -9.45 12.44 16.50
N ILE A 70 -9.01 12.87 17.68
CA ILE A 70 -9.17 12.10 18.91
C ILE A 70 -10.64 11.97 19.32
N THR A 71 -11.44 13.04 19.17
CA THR A 71 -12.83 13.05 19.65
C THR A 71 -13.84 12.51 18.65
N LYS A 72 -13.63 12.72 17.34
CA LYS A 72 -14.57 12.30 16.28
C LYS A 72 -13.96 11.24 15.38
N GLY A 73 -12.71 11.42 14.97
CA GLY A 73 -12.02 10.53 14.05
C GLY A 73 -11.84 9.10 14.57
N LEU A 74 -11.52 8.95 15.85
CA LEU A 74 -11.30 7.64 16.48
C LEU A 74 -12.56 6.97 17.03
N ASP A 75 -13.68 7.69 17.12
CA ASP A 75 -14.91 7.19 17.76
C ASP A 75 -15.37 5.83 17.22
N PRO A 76 -15.41 5.58 15.88
CA PRO A 76 -15.80 4.27 15.35
C PRO A 76 -14.90 3.11 15.80
N TRP A 77 -13.61 3.37 16.06
CA TRP A 77 -12.67 2.36 16.53
C TRP A 77 -12.77 2.14 18.03
N VAL A 78 -13.03 3.19 18.80
CA VAL A 78 -13.25 3.10 20.25
C VAL A 78 -14.54 2.34 20.52
N THR A 79 -15.64 2.71 19.88
CA THR A 79 -16.93 2.03 19.98
C THR A 79 -16.80 0.56 19.61
N LYS A 80 -16.22 0.26 18.44
CA LYS A 80 -15.98 -1.12 18.03
C LYS A 80 -15.12 -1.92 19.02
N ARG A 81 -14.10 -1.31 19.62
CA ARG A 81 -13.26 -1.97 20.63
C ARG A 81 -14.07 -2.30 21.89
N ASN A 82 -14.93 -1.38 22.32
CA ASN A 82 -15.79 -1.57 23.49
C ASN A 82 -16.86 -2.63 23.23
N ASP A 83 -17.50 -2.63 22.06
CA ASP A 83 -18.47 -3.67 21.67
C ASP A 83 -17.84 -5.07 21.74
N ILE A 84 -16.59 -5.22 21.24
CA ILE A 84 -15.85 -6.48 21.33
C ILE A 84 -15.55 -6.86 22.79
N LEU A 85 -15.22 -5.90 23.65
CA LEU A 85 -15.02 -6.17 25.07
C LEU A 85 -16.30 -6.63 25.75
N ASP A 86 -17.44 -6.04 25.41
CA ASP A 86 -18.75 -6.46 25.91
C ASP A 86 -19.07 -7.89 25.46
N GLU A 87 -18.81 -8.24 24.19
CA GLU A 87 -18.92 -9.62 23.70
C GLU A 87 -18.00 -10.59 24.47
N ILE A 88 -16.76 -10.19 24.76
CA ILE A 88 -15.82 -11.00 25.56
C ILE A 88 -16.34 -11.22 26.98
N GLN A 89 -16.82 -10.17 27.64
CA GLN A 89 -17.35 -10.24 29.00
C GLN A 89 -18.59 -11.15 29.06
N GLN A 90 -19.51 -10.99 28.12
CA GLN A 90 -20.69 -11.84 27.98
C GLN A 90 -20.28 -13.30 27.72
N TYR A 91 -19.35 -13.52 26.80
CA TYR A 91 -18.86 -14.86 26.49
C TYR A 91 -18.19 -15.50 27.70
N LEU A 92 -17.45 -14.75 28.53
CA LEU A 92 -16.82 -15.28 29.74
C LEU A 92 -17.79 -15.43 30.93
N GLY A 93 -19.03 -14.95 30.82
CA GLY A 93 -20.04 -15.03 31.88
C GLY A 93 -19.72 -14.15 33.09
N ILE A 94 -18.98 -13.07 32.87
CA ILE A 94 -18.56 -12.15 33.92
C ILE A 94 -19.46 -10.92 33.77
N GLY A 95 -20.31 -10.65 34.78
CA GLY A 95 -21.24 -9.52 34.78
C GLY A 95 -20.53 -8.15 34.82
N MET A 96 -20.86 -7.29 35.80
CA MET A 96 -20.23 -5.96 35.94
C MET A 96 -18.71 -5.98 36.22
N TYR A 97 -18.08 -7.14 36.42
CA TYR A 97 -16.61 -7.21 36.55
C TYR A 97 -15.99 -7.05 35.18
N SER A 98 -15.45 -5.86 34.94
CA SER A 98 -14.88 -5.55 33.64
C SER A 98 -13.51 -6.18 33.45
N VAL A 99 -13.39 -6.92 32.35
CA VAL A 99 -12.09 -7.38 31.85
C VAL A 99 -11.51 -6.25 31.01
N GLN A 100 -10.57 -5.51 31.58
CA GLN A 100 -9.98 -4.30 31.00
C GLN A 100 -8.67 -4.58 30.26
N ASP A 101 -7.95 -5.64 30.65
CA ASP A 101 -6.64 -5.98 30.10
C ASP A 101 -6.53 -7.45 29.65
N ASP A 102 -5.46 -7.71 28.91
CA ASP A 102 -5.18 -9.01 28.32
C ASP A 102 -5.00 -10.13 29.36
N ASN A 103 -4.41 -9.83 30.53
CA ASN A 103 -4.16 -10.82 31.57
C ASN A 103 -5.46 -11.27 32.23
N GLN A 104 -6.38 -10.32 32.45
CA GLN A 104 -7.71 -10.63 32.95
C GLN A 104 -8.51 -11.50 31.95
N ILE A 105 -8.38 -11.27 30.64
CA ILE A 105 -8.99 -12.15 29.61
C ILE A 105 -8.42 -13.56 29.74
N LEU A 106 -7.09 -13.68 29.79
CA LEU A 106 -6.40 -14.98 29.86
C LEU A 106 -6.77 -15.77 31.12
N GLU A 107 -6.77 -15.11 32.28
CA GLU A 107 -7.10 -15.76 33.55
C GLU A 107 -8.55 -16.26 33.56
N ARG A 108 -9.48 -15.46 33.04
CA ARG A 108 -10.89 -15.84 32.96
C ARG A 108 -11.13 -16.92 31.92
N ALA A 109 -10.44 -16.90 30.78
CA ALA A 109 -10.45 -17.97 29.79
C ALA A 109 -10.03 -19.30 30.43
N ARG A 110 -8.95 -19.27 31.23
CA ARG A 110 -8.44 -20.43 31.96
C ARG A 110 -9.46 -20.99 32.95
N LEU A 111 -10.13 -20.13 33.74
CA LEU A 111 -11.19 -20.56 34.66
C LEU A 111 -12.38 -21.22 33.95
N LYS A 112 -12.63 -20.84 32.69
CA LYS A 112 -13.67 -21.43 31.83
C LYS A 112 -13.19 -22.67 31.05
N GLY A 113 -11.93 -23.07 31.22
CA GLY A 113 -11.34 -24.24 30.54
C GLY A 113 -10.90 -23.97 29.10
N ILE A 114 -10.78 -22.71 28.68
CA ILE A 114 -10.33 -22.33 27.33
C ILE A 114 -8.83 -22.10 27.35
N ALA A 115 -8.09 -22.92 26.60
CA ALA A 115 -6.64 -22.85 26.53
C ALA A 115 -6.19 -21.74 25.56
N ILE A 116 -5.75 -20.60 26.11
CA ILE A 116 -5.08 -19.54 25.37
C ILE A 116 -3.63 -19.46 25.83
N GLU A 117 -2.72 -20.03 25.04
CA GLU A 117 -1.30 -20.13 25.43
C GLU A 117 -0.53 -18.80 25.22
N SER A 118 -1.03 -17.93 24.35
CA SER A 118 -0.37 -16.66 24.04
C SER A 118 -1.35 -15.59 23.57
N SER A 119 -1.21 -14.37 24.11
CA SER A 119 -1.90 -13.17 23.64
C SER A 119 -1.23 -12.50 22.42
N SER A 120 -0.19 -13.13 21.84
CA SER A 120 0.47 -12.58 20.66
C SER A 120 -0.46 -12.61 19.44
N LEU A 121 -0.44 -11.54 18.62
CA LEU A 121 -1.26 -11.47 17.40
C LEU A 121 -1.03 -12.66 16.47
N ARG A 122 0.20 -13.18 16.40
CA ARG A 122 0.55 -14.34 15.58
C ARG A 122 -0.12 -15.62 16.08
N TRP A 123 -0.04 -15.89 17.39
CA TRP A 123 -0.67 -17.07 17.96
C TRP A 123 -2.19 -16.98 17.82
N LEU A 124 -2.78 -15.84 18.22
CA LEU A 124 -4.21 -15.60 18.10
C LEU A 124 -4.70 -15.72 16.65
N ALA A 125 -3.96 -15.23 15.66
CA ALA A 125 -4.31 -15.37 14.24
C ALA A 125 -4.27 -16.82 13.74
N ASN A 126 -3.34 -17.64 14.26
CA ASN A 126 -3.22 -19.04 13.89
C ASN A 126 -4.31 -19.92 14.52
N HIS A 127 -4.77 -19.55 15.72
CA HIS A 127 -5.74 -20.31 16.53
C HIS A 127 -7.12 -19.63 16.58
N GLN A 128 -7.37 -18.63 15.72
CA GLN A 128 -8.61 -17.85 15.72
C GLN A 128 -9.88 -18.68 15.46
N HIS A 129 -9.73 -19.94 15.03
CA HIS A 129 -10.82 -20.85 14.72
C HIS A 129 -11.01 -21.93 15.79
N ASP A 130 -10.16 -21.95 16.81
CA ASP A 130 -10.17 -22.97 17.85
C ASP A 130 -11.27 -22.67 18.88
N ASP A 131 -11.49 -21.39 19.16
CA ASP A 131 -12.57 -20.92 20.04
C ASP A 131 -12.99 -19.49 19.68
N TRP A 132 -14.27 -19.17 19.87
CA TRP A 132 -14.82 -17.83 19.61
C TRP A 132 -14.13 -16.73 20.43
N LEU A 133 -13.76 -17.04 21.68
CA LEU A 133 -13.02 -16.12 22.54
C LEU A 133 -11.65 -15.76 21.94
N VAL A 134 -10.97 -16.71 21.29
CA VAL A 134 -9.68 -16.47 20.63
C VAL A 134 -9.86 -15.51 19.44
N GLU A 135 -10.94 -15.68 18.67
CA GLU A 135 -11.28 -14.75 17.60
C GLU A 135 -11.59 -13.34 18.13
N LEU A 136 -12.43 -13.23 19.17
CA LEU A 136 -12.73 -11.95 19.81
C LEU A 136 -11.48 -11.29 20.36
N PHE A 137 -10.60 -12.06 21.00
CA PHE A 137 -9.35 -11.54 21.56
C PHE A 137 -8.43 -11.03 20.45
N LEU A 138 -8.31 -11.73 19.32
CA LEU A 138 -7.60 -11.25 18.14
C LEU A 138 -8.17 -9.92 17.63
N ARG A 139 -9.50 -9.81 17.53
CA ARG A 139 -10.18 -8.59 17.07
C ARG A 139 -9.91 -7.41 18.01
N LYS A 140 -10.02 -7.63 19.33
CA LYS A 140 -9.68 -6.66 20.39
C LYS A 140 -8.24 -6.20 20.28
N LYS A 141 -7.28 -7.13 20.18
CA LYS A 141 -5.84 -6.82 20.05
C LYS A 141 -5.52 -5.99 18.82
N ASN A 142 -6.19 -6.24 17.69
CA ASN A 142 -6.04 -5.43 16.49
C ASN A 142 -6.60 -4.01 16.67
N ALA A 143 -7.73 -3.86 17.36
CA ALA A 143 -8.30 -2.55 17.68
C ALA A 143 -7.40 -1.76 18.63
N ASP A 144 -6.88 -2.39 19.69
CA ASP A 144 -5.93 -1.77 20.62
C ASP A 144 -4.64 -1.34 19.93
N LEU A 145 -4.08 -2.17 19.05
CA LEU A 145 -2.88 -1.80 18.30
C LEU A 145 -3.13 -0.58 17.40
N PHE A 146 -4.30 -0.51 16.78
CA PHE A 146 -4.70 0.65 15.99
C PHE A 146 -4.82 1.90 16.87
N LEU A 147 -5.52 1.80 18.00
CA LEU A 147 -5.69 2.91 18.94
C LEU A 147 -4.35 3.35 19.49
N LYS A 148 -3.50 2.45 19.99
CA LYS A 148 -2.16 2.77 20.46
C LYS A 148 -1.38 3.59 19.44
N ARG A 149 -1.36 3.13 18.19
CA ARG A 149 -0.60 3.76 17.10
C ARG A 149 -1.14 5.12 16.66
N PHE A 150 -2.45 5.29 16.66
CA PHE A 150 -3.12 6.47 16.08
C PHE A 150 -3.86 7.31 17.13
N LYS A 151 -3.62 7.07 18.41
CA LYS A 151 -4.10 7.85 19.56
C LYS A 151 -2.92 8.21 20.46
N ASP A 152 -2.26 7.18 21.01
CA ASP A 152 -1.30 7.33 22.09
C ASP A 152 0.12 7.67 21.59
N GLU A 153 0.50 7.13 20.44
CA GLU A 153 1.81 7.36 19.79
C GLU A 153 1.80 8.54 18.80
N LEU A 154 0.69 9.29 18.71
CA LEU A 154 0.66 10.49 17.87
C LEU A 154 1.58 11.58 18.45
N PRO A 155 2.24 12.38 17.59
CA PRO A 155 3.01 13.53 18.02
C PRO A 155 2.17 14.48 18.89
N VAL A 156 2.80 15.03 19.92
CA VAL A 156 2.14 16.00 20.81
C VAL A 156 1.71 17.22 19.98
N PRO A 157 0.44 17.66 20.09
CA PRO A 157 -0.03 18.83 19.36
C PRO A 157 0.65 20.11 19.85
N ASN A 158 0.82 21.07 18.94
CA ASN A 158 1.28 22.41 19.28
C ASN A 158 0.17 23.24 19.98
N GLU A 159 0.47 24.50 20.32
CA GLU A 159 -0.45 25.44 20.97
C GLU A 159 -1.77 25.65 20.21
N LYS A 160 -1.78 25.42 18.89
CA LYS A 160 -2.98 25.53 18.04
C LYS A 160 -3.77 24.22 17.94
N GLY A 161 -3.39 23.19 18.70
CA GLY A 161 -4.03 21.87 18.63
C GLY A 161 -3.66 21.04 17.39
N ILE A 162 -2.59 21.42 16.68
CA ILE A 162 -2.16 20.73 15.46
C ILE A 162 -1.02 19.76 15.78
N SER A 163 -1.21 18.49 15.42
CA SER A 163 -0.17 17.46 15.45
C SER A 163 0.52 17.36 14.08
N LEU A 164 1.85 17.39 14.06
CA LEU A 164 2.64 17.27 12.83
C LEU A 164 3.05 15.82 12.57
N LEU A 165 2.43 15.18 11.59
CA LEU A 165 2.74 13.82 11.17
C LEU A 165 3.92 13.85 10.20
N SER A 166 5.07 13.35 10.64
CA SER A 166 6.31 13.34 9.86
C SER A 166 6.89 11.93 9.75
N GLY A 167 7.53 11.67 8.61
CA GLY A 167 8.17 10.40 8.30
C GLY A 167 9.67 10.56 8.14
N LYS A 168 10.39 9.43 8.20
CA LYS A 168 11.76 9.33 7.69
C LYS A 168 11.72 8.56 6.39
N TRP A 169 11.65 9.30 5.30
CA TRP A 169 11.52 8.83 3.93
C TRP A 169 12.83 8.21 3.44
N ASN A 170 12.71 7.01 2.87
CA ASN A 170 13.79 6.30 2.22
C ASN A 170 13.33 5.90 0.82
N GLY A 171 14.10 6.29 -0.20
CA GLY A 171 13.71 6.10 -1.59
C GLY A 171 13.76 4.64 -2.05
N TYR A 172 14.53 3.79 -1.35
CA TYR A 172 14.81 2.43 -1.79
C TYR A 172 15.13 1.47 -0.63
N SER A 173 14.13 1.17 0.20
CA SER A 173 14.28 0.26 1.35
C SER A 173 13.76 -1.16 1.09
N SER A 174 12.88 -1.33 0.09
CA SER A 174 12.33 -2.62 -0.30
C SER A 174 12.97 -3.12 -1.59
N PHE A 175 13.01 -4.45 -1.79
CA PHE A 175 13.44 -5.05 -3.05
C PHE A 175 12.57 -4.65 -4.26
N SER A 176 11.32 -4.24 -4.01
CA SER A 176 10.45 -3.70 -5.05
C SER A 176 10.79 -2.25 -5.42
N GLY A 177 11.74 -1.60 -4.73
CA GLY A 177 12.09 -0.20 -4.96
C GLY A 177 11.00 0.79 -4.57
N ARG A 178 10.06 0.44 -3.67
CA ARG A 178 9.04 1.38 -3.17
C ARG A 178 9.68 2.40 -2.23
N ILE A 179 9.14 3.62 -2.24
CA ILE A 179 9.45 4.66 -1.25
C ILE A 179 8.71 4.30 0.05
N VAL A 180 9.40 4.36 1.19
CA VAL A 180 8.80 4.05 2.50
C VAL A 180 9.17 5.10 3.54
N SER A 181 8.42 5.13 4.64
CA SER A 181 8.76 5.87 5.85
C SER A 181 8.94 4.94 7.05
N ASN A 182 10.00 5.14 7.84
CA ASN A 182 10.39 4.27 8.97
C ASN A 182 10.24 4.91 10.37
N HIS A 183 9.88 6.19 10.49
CA HIS A 183 9.60 6.85 11.78
C HIS A 183 8.11 6.75 12.16
N MET A 184 7.25 7.24 11.27
CA MET A 184 5.80 7.01 11.30
C MET A 184 5.38 6.25 10.04
N PRO A 185 4.35 5.38 10.09
CA PRO A 185 3.80 4.72 8.90
C PRO A 185 3.02 5.69 7.99
N MET A 186 3.68 6.68 7.40
CA MET A 186 3.04 7.69 6.55
C MET A 186 2.23 7.08 5.39
N ALA A 187 2.67 5.93 4.86
CA ALA A 187 1.99 5.17 3.82
C ALA A 187 0.83 4.29 4.32
N ALA A 188 0.64 4.15 5.64
CA ALA A 188 -0.44 3.36 6.23
C ALA A 188 -1.27 4.18 7.24
N LEU A 189 -1.26 5.50 7.12
CA LEU A 189 -2.18 6.36 7.86
C LEU A 189 -3.64 6.00 7.53
N PRO A 190 -4.56 6.03 8.51
CA PRO A 190 -5.96 5.70 8.28
C PRO A 190 -6.58 6.63 7.24
N ARG A 191 -7.33 6.10 6.26
CA ARG A 191 -8.01 6.94 5.25
C ARG A 191 -8.97 7.95 5.89
N ALA A 192 -9.63 7.61 6.99
CA ALA A 192 -10.53 8.52 7.72
C ALA A 192 -9.79 9.74 8.31
N MET A 193 -8.49 9.62 8.59
CA MET A 193 -7.68 10.72 9.11
C MET A 193 -7.58 11.88 8.11
N ARG A 194 -7.77 11.60 6.81
CA ARG A 194 -7.70 12.60 5.73
C ARG A 194 -8.72 13.72 5.87
N ASP A 195 -9.87 13.46 6.49
CA ASP A 195 -10.91 14.46 6.72
C ASP A 195 -10.51 15.48 7.81
N TYR A 196 -9.51 15.14 8.63
CA TYR A 196 -9.00 15.93 9.75
C TYR A 196 -7.65 16.61 9.45
N TYR A 197 -7.15 16.51 8.21
CA TYR A 197 -5.96 17.24 7.81
C TYR A 197 -6.24 18.74 7.71
N VAL A 198 -5.28 19.56 8.13
CA VAL A 198 -5.35 21.02 8.11
C VAL A 198 -4.13 21.54 7.39
N ALA A 199 -4.26 21.93 6.12
CA ALA A 199 -3.14 22.47 5.36
C ALA A 199 -2.77 23.87 5.89
N PRO A 200 -1.52 24.11 6.31
CA PRO A 200 -1.07 25.46 6.68
C PRO A 200 -1.07 26.39 5.47
N ASP A 201 -1.41 27.66 5.66
CA ASP A 201 -1.38 28.66 4.59
C ASP A 201 0.04 28.86 4.04
N ILE A 202 0.12 29.25 2.76
CA ILE A 202 1.39 29.52 2.06
C ILE A 202 1.40 30.99 1.68
N ASP A 203 2.37 31.75 2.19
CA ASP A 203 2.52 33.20 1.95
C ASP A 203 1.25 34.02 2.27
N GLY A 204 0.51 33.63 3.31
CA GLY A 204 -0.75 34.27 3.70
C GLY A 204 -1.96 33.87 2.84
N GLU A 205 -1.80 32.97 1.88
CA GLU A 205 -2.89 32.44 1.06
C GLU A 205 -3.34 31.06 1.54
N LYS A 206 -4.65 30.83 1.49
CA LYS A 206 -5.27 29.55 1.83
C LYS A 206 -4.64 28.40 1.02
N ALA A 207 -4.12 27.41 1.72
CA ALA A 207 -3.54 26.23 1.10
C ALA A 207 -4.41 24.99 1.30
N VAL A 208 -4.09 23.94 0.54
CA VAL A 208 -4.75 22.64 0.61
C VAL A 208 -3.74 21.51 0.41
N TYR A 209 -4.09 20.33 0.91
CA TYR A 209 -3.45 19.09 0.48
C TYR A 209 -4.26 18.50 -0.68
N VAL A 210 -3.57 18.08 -1.74
CA VAL A 210 -4.18 17.44 -2.91
C VAL A 210 -3.57 16.06 -3.09
N SER A 211 -4.43 15.04 -3.06
CA SER A 211 -4.10 13.66 -3.36
C SER A 211 -4.27 13.39 -4.85
N PHE A 212 -3.28 12.70 -5.42
CA PHE A 212 -3.27 12.15 -6.77
C PHE A 212 -3.11 10.64 -6.66
N ASP A 213 -4.21 9.90 -6.75
CA ASP A 213 -4.26 8.43 -6.62
C ASP A 213 -4.27 7.79 -8.02
N GLU A 214 -3.26 6.99 -8.33
CA GLU A 214 -3.18 6.22 -9.56
C GLU A 214 -4.16 5.05 -9.57
N SER A 215 -5.24 5.19 -10.34
CA SER A 215 -6.29 4.18 -10.37
C SER A 215 -5.81 2.89 -11.04
N GLN A 216 -5.64 1.85 -10.23
CA GLN A 216 -5.36 0.48 -10.65
C GLN A 216 -4.03 0.32 -11.41
N ILE A 217 -2.96 1.01 -10.97
CA ILE A 217 -1.71 1.06 -11.73
C ILE A 217 -1.14 -0.33 -12.06
N GLU A 218 -1.15 -1.26 -11.10
CA GLU A 218 -0.63 -2.62 -11.32
C GLU A 218 -1.43 -3.39 -12.39
N LEU A 219 -2.75 -3.18 -12.48
CA LEU A 219 -3.57 -3.78 -13.54
C LEU A 219 -3.29 -3.13 -14.90
N ARG A 220 -3.08 -1.81 -14.95
CA ARG A 220 -2.73 -1.09 -16.19
C ARG A 220 -1.37 -1.53 -16.73
N LEU A 221 -0.38 -1.68 -15.85
CA LEU A 221 0.94 -2.19 -16.16
C LEU A 221 0.85 -3.62 -16.71
N LEU A 222 0.06 -4.48 -16.05
CA LEU A 222 -0.14 -5.85 -16.50
C LEU A 222 -0.88 -5.91 -17.84
N ALA A 223 -1.90 -5.08 -18.06
CA ALA A 223 -2.65 -5.01 -19.31
C ALA A 223 -1.75 -4.59 -20.48
N GLY A 224 -0.96 -3.53 -20.28
CA GLY A 224 -0.02 -3.05 -21.30
C GLY A 224 1.06 -4.06 -21.62
N TYR A 225 1.65 -4.68 -20.59
CA TYR A 225 2.72 -5.65 -20.78
C TYR A 225 2.23 -6.97 -21.40
N SER A 226 1.07 -7.48 -20.98
CA SER A 226 0.51 -8.73 -21.51
C SER A 226 -0.19 -8.56 -22.85
N SER A 227 -0.43 -7.33 -23.30
CA SER A 227 -1.26 -7.01 -24.46
C SER A 227 -2.66 -7.64 -24.39
N CYS A 228 -3.21 -7.82 -23.19
CA CYS A 228 -4.53 -8.40 -22.99
C CYS A 228 -5.61 -7.44 -23.52
N SER A 229 -6.15 -7.73 -24.71
CA SER A 229 -7.06 -6.84 -25.45
C SER A 229 -8.31 -6.48 -24.66
N ARG A 230 -8.91 -7.46 -23.98
CA ARG A 230 -10.08 -7.25 -23.12
C ARG A 230 -9.75 -6.26 -22.02
N LEU A 231 -8.72 -6.52 -21.21
CA LEU A 231 -8.39 -5.65 -20.09
C LEU A 231 -7.98 -4.23 -20.56
N LEU A 232 -7.24 -4.13 -21.66
CA LEU A 232 -6.91 -2.84 -22.27
C LEU A 232 -8.18 -2.06 -22.64
N THR A 233 -9.14 -2.70 -23.29
CA THR A 233 -10.43 -2.09 -23.68
C THR A 233 -11.18 -1.60 -22.45
N GLN A 234 -11.36 -2.47 -21.44
CA GLN A 234 -12.05 -2.13 -20.20
C GLN A 234 -11.40 -0.94 -19.47
N LEU A 235 -10.07 -0.89 -19.43
CA LEU A 235 -9.34 0.24 -18.83
C LEU A 235 -9.42 1.53 -19.64
N ILE A 236 -9.47 1.44 -20.98
CA ILE A 236 -9.59 2.59 -21.88
C ILE A 236 -11.00 3.18 -21.83
N GLU A 237 -12.02 2.33 -21.77
CA GLU A 237 -13.44 2.72 -21.67
C GLU A 237 -13.82 3.16 -20.25
N GLY A 238 -12.95 2.92 -19.26
CA GLY A 238 -13.17 3.32 -17.88
C GLY A 238 -14.14 2.42 -17.12
N GLU A 239 -14.32 1.17 -17.58
CA GLU A 239 -15.13 0.17 -16.91
C GLU A 239 -14.64 -0.12 -15.48
N ASP A 240 -15.58 -0.43 -14.59
CA ASP A 240 -15.26 -0.91 -13.25
C ASP A 240 -14.97 -2.41 -13.28
N ILE A 241 -13.74 -2.77 -13.63
CA ILE A 241 -13.27 -4.16 -13.79
C ILE A 241 -13.60 -5.03 -12.58
N HIS A 242 -13.58 -4.48 -11.36
CA HIS A 242 -13.90 -5.24 -10.16
C HIS A 242 -15.40 -5.52 -10.04
N ARG A 243 -16.26 -4.61 -10.48
CA ARG A 243 -17.72 -4.81 -10.57
C ARG A 243 -18.06 -5.79 -11.70
N PHE A 244 -17.45 -5.62 -12.88
CA PHE A 244 -17.56 -6.58 -13.98
C PHE A 244 -17.15 -7.99 -13.51
N PHE A 245 -16.02 -8.13 -12.82
CA PHE A 245 -15.56 -9.43 -12.34
C PHE A 245 -16.45 -9.97 -11.22
N ALA A 246 -16.98 -9.11 -10.34
CA ALA A 246 -17.94 -9.50 -9.31
C ALA A 246 -19.21 -10.10 -9.92
N SER A 247 -19.76 -9.47 -10.96
CA SER A 247 -20.96 -9.96 -11.66
C SER A 247 -20.79 -11.42 -12.11
N LYS A 248 -19.60 -11.77 -12.59
CA LYS A 248 -19.25 -13.13 -13.02
C LYS A 248 -18.94 -14.08 -11.86
N LEU A 249 -18.29 -13.60 -10.80
CA LEU A 249 -18.02 -14.41 -9.60
C LEU A 249 -19.32 -14.86 -8.92
N PHE A 250 -20.30 -13.97 -8.81
CA PHE A 250 -21.54 -14.19 -8.08
C PHE A 250 -22.71 -14.62 -8.99
N GLY A 251 -22.54 -14.59 -10.31
CA GLY A 251 -23.59 -14.97 -11.26
C GLY A 251 -24.76 -13.99 -11.32
N VAL A 252 -24.52 -12.71 -11.06
CA VAL A 252 -25.54 -11.64 -11.04
C VAL A 252 -25.24 -10.56 -12.09
N PRO A 253 -26.22 -9.75 -12.53
CA PRO A 253 -25.98 -8.56 -13.35
C PRO A 253 -25.06 -7.54 -12.66
N GLU A 254 -24.37 -6.68 -13.40
CA GLU A 254 -23.45 -5.67 -12.83
C GLU A 254 -24.17 -4.64 -11.96
N GLU A 255 -25.41 -4.35 -12.29
CA GLU A 255 -26.32 -3.45 -11.57
C GLU A 255 -26.69 -4.02 -10.20
N ALA A 256 -26.71 -5.34 -10.06
CA ALA A 256 -26.99 -6.05 -8.81
C ALA A 256 -25.76 -6.23 -7.91
N VAL A 257 -24.57 -5.85 -8.38
CA VAL A 257 -23.34 -5.94 -7.58
C VAL A 257 -23.33 -4.85 -6.51
N ASP A 258 -23.33 -5.23 -5.24
CA ASP A 258 -23.17 -4.28 -4.13
C ASP A 258 -21.68 -3.98 -3.84
N GLU A 259 -21.41 -3.04 -2.92
CA GLU A 259 -20.04 -2.67 -2.55
C GLU A 259 -19.29 -3.82 -1.80
N ARG A 260 -20.02 -4.72 -1.13
CA ARG A 260 -19.41 -5.88 -0.44
C ARG A 260 -18.87 -6.87 -1.47
N MET A 261 -19.69 -7.21 -2.47
CA MET A 261 -19.36 -8.05 -3.62
C MET A 261 -18.19 -7.47 -4.40
N ARG A 262 -18.25 -6.18 -4.74
CA ARG A 262 -17.19 -5.47 -5.45
C ARG A 262 -15.86 -5.51 -4.68
N ARG A 263 -15.91 -5.27 -3.37
CA ARG A 263 -14.71 -5.31 -2.49
C ARG A 263 -14.13 -6.71 -2.38
N LEU A 264 -14.98 -7.74 -2.28
CA LEU A 264 -14.53 -9.13 -2.27
C LEU A 264 -13.90 -9.51 -3.62
N SER A 265 -14.53 -9.16 -4.73
CA SER A 265 -14.00 -9.35 -6.08
C SER A 265 -12.61 -8.74 -6.22
N LYS A 266 -12.42 -7.48 -5.79
CA LYS A 266 -11.09 -6.84 -5.76
C LYS A 266 -10.07 -7.68 -4.98
N LYS A 267 -10.42 -8.15 -3.78
CA LYS A 267 -9.54 -8.99 -2.95
C LYS A 267 -9.20 -10.32 -3.63
N LEU A 268 -10.17 -10.99 -4.24
CA LEU A 268 -9.98 -12.28 -4.90
C LEU A 268 -9.14 -12.13 -6.17
N VAL A 269 -9.40 -11.13 -7.02
CA VAL A 269 -8.61 -10.83 -8.22
C VAL A 269 -7.15 -10.59 -7.85
N TYR A 270 -6.87 -9.65 -6.95
CA TYR A 270 -5.49 -9.38 -6.53
C TYR A 270 -4.87 -10.57 -5.80
N GLY A 271 -5.64 -11.32 -5.00
CA GLY A 271 -5.20 -12.56 -4.37
C GLY A 271 -4.67 -13.55 -5.41
N THR A 272 -5.45 -13.83 -6.46
CA THR A 272 -5.04 -14.70 -7.56
C THR A 272 -3.84 -14.14 -8.32
N LEU A 273 -3.86 -12.85 -8.68
CA LEU A 273 -2.76 -12.20 -9.41
C LEU A 273 -1.45 -12.18 -8.62
N TYR A 274 -1.51 -12.26 -7.28
CA TYR A 274 -0.34 -12.35 -6.42
C TYR A 274 0.02 -13.76 -5.95
N GLY A 275 -0.61 -14.78 -6.56
CA GLY A 275 -0.27 -16.18 -6.34
C GLY A 275 -0.82 -16.79 -5.05
N ALA A 276 -1.92 -16.24 -4.50
CA ALA A 276 -2.65 -16.91 -3.43
C ALA A 276 -3.14 -18.28 -3.91
N GLY A 277 -2.84 -19.33 -3.13
CA GLY A 277 -3.29 -20.69 -3.42
C GLY A 277 -4.81 -20.85 -3.24
N PRO A 278 -5.41 -21.94 -3.77
CA PRO A 278 -6.84 -22.20 -3.69
C PRO A 278 -7.40 -22.10 -2.26
N ASN A 279 -6.72 -22.72 -1.28
CA ASN A 279 -7.17 -22.73 0.12
C ASN A 279 -7.30 -21.30 0.69
N ARG A 280 -6.35 -20.42 0.38
CA ARG A 280 -6.36 -19.01 0.82
C ARG A 280 -7.53 -18.25 0.19
N LEU A 281 -7.79 -18.47 -1.10
CA LEU A 281 -8.89 -17.83 -1.82
C LEU A 281 -10.25 -18.32 -1.29
N HIS A 282 -10.38 -19.63 -1.01
CA HIS A 282 -11.56 -20.20 -0.37
C HIS A 282 -11.79 -19.62 1.03
N GLU A 283 -10.73 -19.45 1.82
CA GLU A 283 -10.82 -18.82 3.14
C GLU A 283 -11.32 -17.37 3.06
N ILE A 284 -10.78 -16.58 2.13
CA ILE A 284 -11.21 -15.19 1.88
C ILE A 284 -12.68 -15.14 1.48
N SER A 285 -13.12 -16.06 0.61
CA SER A 285 -14.51 -16.18 0.19
C SER A 285 -15.43 -16.52 1.36
N ARG A 286 -15.13 -17.59 2.10
CA ARG A 286 -15.91 -18.05 3.27
C ARG A 286 -16.08 -16.97 4.33
N LYS A 287 -15.00 -16.23 4.65
CA LYS A 287 -15.03 -15.13 5.65
C LYS A 287 -15.92 -13.95 5.25
N SER A 288 -16.28 -13.83 3.97
CA SER A 288 -17.14 -12.74 3.50
C SER A 288 -18.64 -13.00 3.70
N GLY A 289 -19.02 -14.27 3.88
CA GLY A 289 -20.41 -14.73 3.89
C GLY A 289 -21.11 -14.62 2.54
N LEU A 290 -20.37 -14.37 1.44
CA LEU A 290 -20.91 -14.31 0.09
C LEU A 290 -20.57 -15.61 -0.66
N ASP A 291 -21.56 -16.17 -1.36
CA ASP A 291 -21.38 -17.39 -2.14
C ASP A 291 -20.73 -17.09 -3.50
N VAL A 292 -19.57 -17.71 -3.77
CA VAL A 292 -18.82 -17.52 -5.01
C VAL A 292 -19.12 -18.69 -5.94
N VAL A 293 -19.97 -18.44 -6.93
CA VAL A 293 -20.46 -19.43 -7.89
C VAL A 293 -19.38 -19.88 -8.87
N THR A 294 -18.49 -18.96 -9.28
CA THR A 294 -17.38 -19.26 -10.18
C THR A 294 -16.01 -19.05 -9.50
N PRO A 295 -15.11 -20.04 -9.47
CA PRO A 295 -13.78 -19.86 -8.90
C PRO A 295 -12.97 -18.74 -9.57
N PRO A 296 -12.33 -17.83 -8.80
CA PRO A 296 -11.59 -16.69 -9.35
C PRO A 296 -10.49 -17.07 -10.35
N ASN A 297 -9.80 -18.19 -10.10
CA ASN A 297 -8.71 -18.66 -10.96
C ASN A 297 -9.23 -19.13 -12.34
N GLU A 298 -10.36 -19.84 -12.35
CA GLU A 298 -10.98 -20.30 -13.60
C GLU A 298 -11.52 -19.12 -14.41
N LEU A 299 -12.15 -18.18 -13.72
CA LEU A 299 -12.70 -16.99 -14.33
C LEU A 299 -11.59 -16.11 -14.94
N LEU A 300 -10.50 -15.86 -14.22
CA LEU A 300 -9.34 -15.13 -14.76
C LEU A 300 -8.70 -15.87 -15.95
N LYS A 301 -8.62 -17.20 -15.90
CA LYS A 301 -8.09 -18.00 -17.01
C LYS A 301 -8.95 -17.89 -18.26
N LYS A 302 -10.28 -17.84 -18.09
CA LYS A 302 -11.23 -17.71 -19.20
C LYS A 302 -11.25 -16.30 -19.78
N LEU A 303 -11.23 -15.27 -18.93
CA LEU A 303 -11.45 -13.88 -19.34
C LEU A 303 -10.17 -13.12 -19.68
N TYR A 304 -9.04 -13.52 -19.08
CA TYR A 304 -7.76 -12.81 -19.20
C TYR A 304 -6.55 -13.78 -19.29
N PRO A 305 -6.55 -14.74 -20.23
CA PRO A 305 -5.49 -15.75 -20.31
C PRO A 305 -4.09 -15.14 -20.53
N GLU A 306 -3.97 -14.05 -21.30
CA GLU A 306 -2.69 -13.39 -21.61
C GLU A 306 -2.01 -12.83 -20.35
N MET A 307 -2.80 -12.30 -19.42
CA MET A 307 -2.29 -11.84 -18.12
C MET A 307 -1.68 -12.97 -17.31
N LEU A 308 -2.35 -14.12 -17.25
CA LEU A 308 -1.84 -15.27 -16.51
C LEU A 308 -0.57 -15.84 -17.14
N VAL A 309 -0.47 -15.83 -18.48
CA VAL A 309 0.75 -16.20 -19.20
C VAL A 309 1.89 -15.25 -18.80
N ALA A 310 1.67 -13.93 -18.85
CA ALA A 310 2.66 -12.93 -18.46
C ALA A 310 3.16 -13.12 -17.01
N LEU A 311 2.24 -13.31 -16.05
CA LEU A 311 2.58 -13.60 -14.66
C LEU A 311 3.39 -14.89 -14.51
N SER A 312 3.06 -15.92 -15.28
CA SER A 312 3.78 -17.19 -15.27
C SER A 312 5.23 -17.05 -15.73
N CYS A 313 5.52 -16.13 -16.68
CA CYS A 313 6.87 -15.82 -17.13
C CYS A 313 7.71 -15.26 -15.98
N PHE A 314 7.17 -14.31 -15.21
CA PHE A 314 7.86 -13.75 -14.04
C PHE A 314 8.11 -14.82 -12.98
N ARG A 315 7.09 -15.64 -12.70
CA ARG A 315 7.15 -16.72 -11.71
C ARG A 315 8.21 -17.78 -12.05
N ARG A 316 8.36 -18.13 -13.33
CA ARG A 316 9.30 -19.17 -13.81
C ARG A 316 10.70 -18.64 -14.11
N ALA A 317 10.89 -17.32 -14.13
CA ALA A 317 12.19 -16.72 -14.40
C ALA A 317 13.27 -17.19 -13.42
N LYS A 318 14.46 -17.44 -13.96
CA LYS A 318 15.69 -17.72 -13.20
C LYS A 318 16.42 -16.45 -12.77
N VAL A 319 16.12 -15.35 -13.45
CA VAL A 319 16.61 -14.00 -13.17
C VAL A 319 15.53 -13.14 -12.52
N VAL A 320 15.96 -12.10 -11.83
CA VAL A 320 15.09 -11.04 -11.32
C VAL A 320 14.45 -10.30 -12.49
N TRP A 321 13.16 -10.01 -12.36
CA TRP A 321 12.45 -9.10 -13.23
C TRP A 321 12.17 -7.81 -12.47
N TYR A 322 12.68 -6.69 -12.98
CA TYR A 322 12.53 -5.37 -12.38
C TYR A 322 11.92 -4.41 -13.41
N GLY A 323 10.86 -3.70 -13.04
CA GLY A 323 10.20 -2.78 -13.96
C GLY A 323 9.61 -3.46 -15.21
N LEU A 324 9.09 -4.69 -15.04
CA LEU A 324 8.65 -5.58 -16.13
C LEU A 324 9.73 -5.90 -17.18
N ARG A 325 11.01 -5.85 -16.80
CA ARG A 325 12.12 -6.27 -17.66
C ARG A 325 12.97 -7.34 -16.98
N PRO A 326 13.41 -8.38 -17.70
CA PRO A 326 14.38 -9.31 -17.17
C PRO A 326 15.71 -8.56 -16.94
N THR A 327 16.28 -8.77 -15.77
CA THR A 327 17.66 -8.37 -15.45
C THR A 327 18.60 -9.55 -15.74
N LYS A 328 19.90 -9.37 -15.52
CA LYS A 328 20.86 -10.49 -15.48
C LYS A 328 21.11 -11.00 -14.05
N ILE A 329 20.46 -10.41 -13.05
CA ILE A 329 20.64 -10.74 -11.64
C ILE A 329 19.93 -12.08 -11.35
N PRO A 330 20.59 -13.09 -10.76
CA PRO A 330 19.95 -14.36 -10.43
C PRO A 330 18.95 -14.21 -9.28
N THR A 331 17.95 -15.10 -9.23
CA THR A 331 16.92 -15.11 -8.17
C THR A 331 17.39 -15.71 -6.84
N LYS A 332 18.62 -16.20 -6.80
CA LYS A 332 19.33 -16.64 -5.60
C LYS A 332 20.71 -15.97 -5.59
N ILE A 333 20.99 -15.18 -4.57
CA ILE A 333 22.29 -14.52 -4.36
C ILE A 333 22.73 -14.81 -2.93
N GLY A 334 23.81 -15.59 -2.78
CA GLY A 334 24.15 -16.19 -1.49
C GLY A 334 22.96 -16.95 -0.92
N ASP A 335 22.53 -16.55 0.28
CA ASP A 335 21.36 -17.13 0.97
C ASP A 335 20.05 -16.37 0.71
N ILE A 336 20.07 -15.25 -0.01
CA ILE A 336 18.86 -14.52 -0.38
C ILE A 336 18.21 -15.25 -1.54
N TRP A 337 17.03 -15.82 -1.29
CA TRP A 337 16.23 -16.52 -2.30
C TRP A 337 14.86 -15.89 -2.50
N MET A 338 14.49 -15.71 -3.77
CA MET A 338 13.17 -15.25 -4.18
C MET A 338 12.23 -16.42 -4.47
N SER A 339 11.23 -16.60 -3.62
CA SER A 339 10.15 -17.56 -3.87
C SER A 339 9.35 -17.21 -5.14
N SER A 340 8.68 -18.20 -5.72
CA SER A 340 7.84 -18.04 -6.90
C SER A 340 6.80 -16.91 -6.77
N ALA A 341 6.13 -16.80 -5.61
CA ALA A 341 5.17 -15.72 -5.35
C ALA A 341 5.86 -14.34 -5.28
N ARG A 342 7.03 -14.25 -4.63
CA ARG A 342 7.80 -12.99 -4.59
C ARG A 342 8.25 -12.55 -5.98
N LYS A 343 8.70 -13.49 -6.82
CA LYS A 343 9.11 -13.19 -8.21
C LYS A 343 7.95 -12.61 -9.03
N GLN A 344 6.77 -13.21 -8.91
CA GLN A 344 5.57 -12.74 -9.62
C GLN A 344 5.16 -11.32 -9.19
N ASN A 345 5.14 -11.07 -7.87
CA ASN A 345 4.66 -9.79 -7.32
C ASN A 345 5.67 -8.67 -7.55
N MET A 346 6.96 -8.95 -7.37
CA MET A 346 8.00 -7.93 -7.43
C MET A 346 8.08 -7.26 -8.80
N SER A 347 7.86 -7.99 -9.90
CA SER A 347 7.90 -7.42 -11.25
C SER A 347 6.90 -6.27 -11.43
N LEU A 348 5.66 -6.45 -10.97
CA LEU A 348 4.61 -5.44 -11.06
C LEU A 348 4.84 -4.30 -10.06
N GLN A 349 5.17 -4.63 -8.82
CA GLN A 349 5.40 -3.64 -7.76
C GLN A 349 6.60 -2.73 -8.08
N SER A 350 7.66 -3.29 -8.65
CA SER A 350 8.82 -2.52 -9.09
C SER A 350 8.54 -1.64 -10.29
N ALA A 351 7.66 -2.07 -11.20
CA ALA A 351 7.23 -1.24 -12.32
C ALA A 351 6.36 -0.06 -11.86
N ALA A 352 5.42 -0.28 -10.94
CA ALA A 352 4.64 0.80 -10.34
C ALA A 352 5.53 1.79 -9.58
N ALA A 353 6.47 1.29 -8.77
CA ALA A 353 7.41 2.14 -8.05
C ALA A 353 8.34 2.92 -8.99
N LEU A 354 8.82 2.30 -10.07
CA LEU A 354 9.65 2.97 -11.07
C LEU A 354 8.87 4.06 -11.81
N LEU A 355 7.62 3.79 -12.19
CA LEU A 355 6.74 4.76 -12.86
C LEU A 355 6.48 5.98 -11.96
N LEU A 356 6.14 5.77 -10.68
CA LEU A 356 5.97 6.86 -9.74
C LEU A 356 7.24 7.70 -9.60
N LYS A 357 8.42 7.08 -9.50
CA LYS A 357 9.69 7.81 -9.42
C LYS A 357 9.99 8.59 -10.69
N GLN A 358 9.71 8.02 -11.87
CA GLN A 358 9.80 8.72 -13.14
C GLN A 358 8.84 9.91 -13.21
N CYS A 359 7.64 9.80 -12.63
CA CYS A 359 6.71 10.92 -12.47
C CYS A 359 7.31 11.99 -11.56
N LEU A 360 7.79 11.63 -10.37
CA LEU A 360 8.39 12.56 -9.40
C LEU A 360 9.53 13.39 -10.01
N VAL A 361 10.44 12.75 -10.75
CA VAL A 361 11.58 13.42 -11.41
C VAL A 361 11.13 14.46 -12.46
N ARG A 362 9.92 14.33 -13.00
CA ARG A 362 9.33 15.25 -13.99
C ARG A 362 8.48 16.34 -13.36
N LEU A 363 8.20 16.26 -12.06
CA LEU A 363 7.45 17.31 -11.38
C LEU A 363 8.31 18.57 -11.30
N PRO A 364 7.70 19.76 -11.41
CA PRO A 364 8.39 21.02 -11.15
C PRO A 364 9.02 21.03 -9.75
N SER A 365 10.23 21.59 -9.64
CA SER A 365 10.99 21.61 -8.38
C SER A 365 10.32 22.41 -7.26
N ASN A 366 9.44 23.35 -7.60
CA ASN A 366 8.66 24.13 -6.65
C ASN A 366 7.43 23.38 -6.09
N LEU A 367 7.12 22.19 -6.61
CA LEU A 367 5.99 21.40 -6.14
C LEU A 367 6.33 20.66 -4.84
N ARG A 368 5.62 20.98 -3.77
CA ARG A 368 5.87 20.41 -2.44
C ARG A 368 5.15 19.08 -2.26
N VAL A 369 5.86 17.99 -2.51
CA VAL A 369 5.39 16.63 -2.18
C VAL A 369 5.53 16.43 -0.67
N VAL A 370 4.42 16.08 0.00
CA VAL A 370 4.40 15.92 1.47
C VAL A 370 4.23 14.48 1.92
N ASN A 371 3.66 13.63 1.08
CA ASN A 371 3.46 12.22 1.41
C ASN A 371 3.33 11.38 0.13
N ILE A 372 3.75 10.11 0.23
CA ILE A 372 3.60 9.10 -0.81
C ILE A 372 3.02 7.84 -0.17
N ILE A 373 1.87 7.41 -0.68
CA ILE A 373 1.16 6.21 -0.23
C ILE A 373 1.16 5.22 -1.40
N HIS A 374 2.22 4.43 -1.50
CA HIS A 374 2.45 3.49 -2.61
C HIS A 374 2.45 4.17 -3.99
N ASP A 375 1.32 4.21 -4.67
CA ASP A 375 1.03 4.78 -5.99
C ASP A 375 0.18 6.08 -5.90
N GLU A 376 0.01 6.61 -4.69
CA GLU A 376 -0.67 7.87 -4.44
C GLU A 376 0.32 8.94 -3.97
N LEU A 377 0.22 10.12 -4.60
CA LEU A 377 1.03 11.29 -4.31
C LEU A 377 0.19 12.35 -3.59
N ILE A 378 0.67 12.89 -2.47
CA ILE A 378 0.04 14.01 -1.78
C ILE A 378 0.93 15.24 -1.88
N VAL A 379 0.37 16.33 -2.38
CA VAL A 379 1.04 17.63 -2.57
C VAL A 379 0.38 18.69 -1.68
N TRP A 380 1.18 19.61 -1.18
CA TRP A 380 0.72 20.81 -0.47
C TRP A 380 0.89 22.04 -1.37
N CYS A 381 -0.21 22.72 -1.69
CA CYS A 381 -0.18 23.90 -2.56
C CYS A 381 -1.27 24.93 -2.19
N LYS A 382 -1.11 26.16 -2.70
CA LYS A 382 -2.15 27.19 -2.61
C LYS A 382 -3.44 26.70 -3.30
N CYS A 383 -4.60 27.02 -2.73
CA CYS A 383 -5.90 26.61 -3.26
C CYS A 383 -6.11 27.10 -4.71
N THR A 384 -5.61 28.29 -5.02
CA THR A 384 -5.62 28.89 -6.36
C THR A 384 -4.80 28.11 -7.39
N ASN A 385 -3.79 27.36 -6.94
CA ASN A 385 -2.88 26.59 -7.80
C ASN A 385 -3.34 25.15 -8.09
N VAL A 386 -4.44 24.67 -7.48
CA VAL A 386 -4.91 23.28 -7.66
C VAL A 386 -5.09 22.89 -9.13
N PRO A 387 -5.68 23.71 -10.02
CA PRO A 387 -5.81 23.36 -11.44
C PRO A 387 -4.46 23.21 -12.17
N LEU A 388 -3.50 24.10 -11.86
CA LEU A 388 -2.15 24.07 -12.43
C LEU A 388 -1.39 22.83 -11.96
N VAL A 389 -1.37 22.58 -10.65
CA VAL A 389 -0.73 21.41 -10.05
C VAL A 389 -1.31 20.12 -10.62
N THR A 390 -2.65 20.05 -10.75
CA THR A 390 -3.32 18.90 -11.35
C THR A 390 -2.85 18.63 -12.78
N ARG A 391 -2.72 19.68 -13.59
CA ARG A 391 -2.20 19.56 -14.96
C ARG A 391 -0.75 19.07 -14.95
N GLN A 392 0.11 19.65 -14.13
CA GLN A 392 1.52 19.28 -14.02
C GLN A 392 1.70 17.81 -13.63
N VAL A 393 0.98 17.35 -12.60
CA VAL A 393 1.03 15.95 -12.15
C VAL A 393 0.52 15.00 -13.24
N ARG A 394 -0.62 15.31 -13.89
CA ARG A 394 -1.13 14.50 -15.00
C ARG A 394 -0.15 14.42 -16.17
N THR A 395 0.46 15.53 -16.56
CA THR A 395 1.47 15.58 -17.62
C THR A 395 2.70 14.75 -17.24
N ALA A 396 3.20 14.87 -16.02
CA ALA A 396 4.34 14.07 -15.54
C ALA A 396 4.04 12.57 -15.58
N TYR A 397 2.83 12.16 -15.16
CA TYR A 397 2.38 10.77 -15.27
C TYR A 397 2.27 10.28 -16.71
N SER A 398 1.63 11.06 -17.59
CA SER A 398 1.51 10.72 -19.01
C SER A 398 2.87 10.57 -19.69
N GLN A 399 3.83 11.43 -19.38
CA GLN A 399 5.19 11.33 -19.89
C GLN A 399 5.93 10.10 -19.34
N ALA A 400 5.84 9.85 -18.03
CA ALA A 400 6.42 8.66 -17.41
C ALA A 400 5.83 7.37 -17.99
N ALA A 401 4.53 7.36 -18.31
CA ALA A 401 3.85 6.24 -18.95
C ALA A 401 4.34 6.00 -20.39
N THR A 402 4.71 7.06 -21.13
CA THR A 402 5.24 6.97 -22.50
C THR A 402 6.66 6.40 -22.54
N ASP A 403 7.45 6.51 -21.47
CA ASP A 403 8.77 5.87 -21.37
C ASP A 403 8.69 4.33 -21.35
N LEU A 404 7.50 3.78 -21.08
CA LEU A 404 7.28 2.35 -21.07
C LEU A 404 7.31 1.80 -22.50
N ARG A 405 7.87 0.60 -22.67
CA ARG A 405 7.94 -0.08 -23.99
C ARG A 405 6.60 -0.68 -24.44
N TYR A 406 5.53 -0.37 -23.73
CA TYR A 406 4.21 -0.94 -23.93
C TYR A 406 3.16 0.14 -23.65
N ARG A 407 1.96 -0.06 -24.22
CA ARG A 407 0.86 0.89 -24.08
C ARG A 407 0.26 0.81 -22.67
N LEU A 408 0.44 1.86 -21.87
CA LEU A 408 -0.28 2.03 -20.62
C LEU A 408 -1.62 2.73 -20.88
N PRO A 409 -2.78 2.15 -20.52
CA PRO A 409 -4.05 2.87 -20.57
C PRO A 409 -4.03 4.10 -19.67
N GLN A 410 -4.32 5.28 -20.21
CA GLN A 410 -4.24 6.55 -19.46
C GLN A 410 -5.62 7.14 -19.10
N THR A 411 -6.72 6.59 -19.63
CA THR A 411 -8.08 7.05 -19.27
C THR A 411 -8.32 6.93 -17.78
N ASN A 412 -8.74 8.03 -17.13
CA ASN A 412 -8.98 8.11 -15.69
C ASN A 412 -7.80 7.61 -14.82
N LEU A 413 -6.55 7.76 -15.31
CA LEU A 413 -5.36 7.27 -14.62
C LEU A 413 -5.20 7.91 -13.24
N VAL A 414 -5.39 9.23 -13.13
CA VAL A 414 -5.15 9.98 -11.90
C VAL A 414 -6.46 10.52 -11.34
N LYS A 415 -6.87 10.00 -10.18
CA LYS A 415 -7.96 10.54 -9.39
C LYS A 415 -7.43 11.64 -8.49
N VAL A 416 -8.12 12.77 -8.50
CA VAL A 416 -7.73 13.97 -7.75
C VAL A 416 -8.70 14.17 -6.60
N GLN A 417 -8.19 14.37 -5.40
CA GLN A 417 -9.00 14.65 -4.22
C GLN A 417 -8.33 15.73 -3.38
N ILE A 418 -9.08 16.78 -3.03
CA ILE A 418 -8.65 17.73 -1.99
C ILE A 418 -8.88 17.08 -0.62
N LEU A 419 -7.86 17.11 0.24
CA LEU A 419 -7.91 16.52 1.58
C LEU A 419 -8.13 17.61 2.63
N GLY A 420 -8.77 17.24 3.74
CA GLY A 420 -9.14 18.16 4.82
C GLY A 420 -10.40 18.98 4.52
N GLY A 421 -10.76 19.86 5.47
CA GLY A 421 -11.79 20.88 5.29
C GLY A 421 -13.25 20.46 5.55
N LYS A 422 -13.53 19.17 5.79
CA LYS A 422 -14.91 18.70 6.05
C LYS A 422 -15.47 19.02 7.43
N VAL A 423 -14.62 19.41 8.40
CA VAL A 423 -15.08 19.56 9.79
C VAL A 423 -15.68 20.94 10.10
N ASN A 424 -15.70 21.85 9.12
CA ASN A 424 -16.34 23.16 9.23
C ASN A 424 -17.73 23.24 8.55
N GLU A 425 -18.29 22.12 8.09
CA GLU A 425 -19.62 22.05 7.44
C GLU A 425 -20.71 21.39 8.33
N GLN A 426 -20.59 21.45 9.65
CA GLN A 426 -21.68 21.04 10.57
C GLN A 426 -21.98 22.10 11.61
#